data_AF-A0A8X7X0V5-F1
#
_entry.id   AF-A0A8X7X0V5-F1
#
_cell.length_a   1.000
_cell.length_b   1.000
_cell.length_c   1.000
_cell.angle_alpha   90.00
_cell.angle_beta   90.00
_cell.angle_gamma   90.00
#
_symmetry.space_group_name_H-M   'P 1'
#
loop_
_entity.id
_entity.type
_entity.pdbx_description
1 polymer ?
#
loop_
_entity_poly.entity_id
_entity_poly.type
_entity_poly.pdbx_seq_one_letter_code
_entity_poly.pdbx_strand_id
1 'polypeptide(L)'
;MTQKHFLEGQVYSVPLIQPDLRREETIHQIADALQYLETISADIFTRVSLNVEKNRNHLQAVTDRIKLAQARIDKIKGSRKAIKV
;
A
#
# COMPACT_ATOMS: atom_id res chain seq x y z
N MET A 1 -4.21 -3.66 33.80
CA MET A 1 -3.81 -2.56 32.90
C MET A 1 -2.76 -3.09 31.94
N THR A 2 -3.11 -3.39 30.69
CA THR A 2 -2.17 -3.92 29.68
C THR A 2 -1.13 -2.86 29.30
N GLN A 3 0.15 -3.19 29.44
CA GLN A 3 1.25 -2.29 29.09
C GLN A 3 1.39 -2.26 27.57
N LYS A 4 1.03 -1.13 26.96
CA LYS A 4 1.23 -0.90 25.53
C LYS A 4 2.62 -0.31 25.32
N HIS A 5 3.53 -1.07 24.71
CA HIS A 5 4.80 -0.52 24.26
C HIS A 5 4.52 0.34 23.01
N PHE A 6 4.90 1.62 23.09
CA PHE A 6 4.84 2.56 21.99
C PHE A 6 6.27 2.99 21.67
N LEU A 7 6.73 2.75 20.44
CA LEU A 7 7.97 3.29 19.92
C LEU A 7 7.64 4.48 19.01
N GLU A 8 8.38 5.58 19.12
CA GLU A 8 8.16 6.76 18.27
C GLU A 8 8.16 6.37 16.78
N GLY A 9 7.09 6.75 16.07
CA GLY A 9 6.88 6.42 14.66
C GLY A 9 6.04 5.16 14.38
N GLN A 10 5.64 4.38 15.40
CA GLN A 10 4.71 3.26 15.19
C GLN A 10 3.26 3.73 15.06
N VAL A 11 2.64 3.45 13.91
CA VAL A 11 1.21 3.71 13.65
C VAL A 11 0.31 2.68 14.35
N TYR A 12 0.83 1.47 14.62
CA TYR A 12 0.09 0.39 15.29
C TYR A 12 0.84 -0.05 16.55
N SER A 13 0.11 -0.25 17.65
CA SER A 13 0.65 -0.81 18.90
C SER A 13 -0.08 -2.10 19.25
N VAL A 14 0.67 -3.19 19.39
CA VAL A 14 0.15 -4.51 19.78
C VAL A 14 0.28 -4.65 21.30
N PRO A 15 -0.78 -5.06 22.03
CA PRO A 15 -0.71 -5.22 23.48
C PRO A 15 0.23 -6.35 23.88
N LEU A 16 1.08 -6.11 24.89
CA LEU A 16 1.87 -7.17 25.52
C LEU A 16 1.06 -7.87 26.61
N ILE A 17 1.19 -9.20 26.65
CA ILE A 17 0.46 -10.06 27.58
C ILE A 17 1.26 -10.13 28.88
N GLN A 18 0.60 -9.89 30.01
CA GLN A 18 1.27 -9.87 31.31
C GLN A 18 1.55 -11.29 31.81
N PRO A 19 2.71 -11.55 32.42
CA PRO A 19 3.09 -12.88 32.88
C PRO A 19 2.28 -13.36 34.11
N ASP A 20 1.71 -12.44 34.90
CA ASP A 20 1.12 -12.72 36.21
C ASP A 20 -0.43 -12.84 36.18
N LEU A 21 -1.01 -13.04 35.00
CA LEU A 21 -2.45 -13.17 34.83
C LEU A 21 -2.96 -14.57 35.18
N ARG A 22 -4.23 -14.65 35.59
CA ARG A 22 -4.90 -15.95 35.72
C ARG A 22 -4.99 -16.59 34.34
N ARG A 23 -4.87 -17.93 34.27
CA ARG A 23 -4.82 -18.69 33.02
C ARG A 23 -5.94 -18.31 32.04
N GLU A 24 -7.16 -18.15 32.52
CA GLU A 24 -8.29 -17.75 31.69
C GLU A 24 -8.12 -16.35 31.10
N GLU A 25 -7.71 -15.37 31.90
CA GLU A 25 -7.47 -14.00 31.45
C GLU A 25 -6.31 -13.94 30.45
N THR A 26 -5.26 -14.73 30.67
CA THR A 26 -4.14 -14.87 29.73
C THR A 26 -4.64 -15.37 28.37
N ILE A 27 -5.49 -16.39 28.34
CA ILE A 27 -6.05 -16.94 27.09
C ILE A 27 -6.85 -15.88 26.34
N HIS A 28 -7.69 -15.11 27.03
CA HIS A 28 -8.45 -14.02 26.42
C HIS A 28 -7.52 -12.95 25.84
N GLN A 29 -6.50 -12.51 26.59
CA GLN A 29 -5.54 -11.52 26.10
C GLN A 29 -4.72 -12.03 24.90
N ILE A 30 -4.38 -13.32 24.86
CA ILE A 30 -3.74 -13.93 23.69
C ILE A 30 -4.66 -13.84 22.48
N ALA A 31 -5.93 -14.25 22.63
CA ALA A 31 -6.89 -14.23 21.54
C ALA A 31 -7.10 -12.81 20.99
N ASP A 32 -7.28 -11.83 21.88
CA ASP A 32 -7.46 -10.42 21.50
C ASP A 32 -6.22 -9.86 20.80
N ALA A 33 -5.02 -10.17 21.31
CA ALA A 33 -3.76 -9.72 20.71
C ALA A 33 -3.54 -10.32 19.31
N LEU A 34 -3.86 -11.61 19.12
CA LEU A 34 -3.77 -12.27 17.83
C LEU A 34 -4.79 -11.72 16.82
N GLN A 35 -6.03 -11.50 17.25
CA GLN A 35 -7.08 -10.91 16.40
C GLN A 35 -6.70 -9.48 15.97
N TYR A 36 -6.14 -8.71 16.89
CA TYR A 36 -5.67 -7.36 16.57
C TYR A 36 -4.47 -7.41 15.62
N LEU A 37 -3.53 -8.34 15.81
CA LEU A 37 -2.37 -8.53 14.93
C LEU A 37 -2.80 -8.89 13.49
N GLU A 38 -3.81 -9.75 13.34
CA GLU A 38 -4.41 -10.06 12.04
C GLU A 38 -4.97 -8.80 11.38
N THR A 39 -5.75 -8.03 12.13
CA THR A 39 -6.42 -6.81 11.65
C THR A 39 -5.39 -5.77 11.15
N ILE A 40 -4.35 -5.51 11.93
CA ILE A 40 -3.32 -4.54 11.52
C ILE A 40 -2.48 -5.05 10.34
N SER A 41 -2.23 -6.35 10.27
CA SER A 41 -1.51 -6.94 9.13
C SER A 41 -2.31 -6.76 7.85
N ALA A 42 -3.62 -7.03 7.88
CA ALA A 42 -4.51 -6.83 6.75
C ALA A 42 -4.56 -5.35 6.32
N ASP A 43 -4.63 -4.40 7.26
CA ASP A 43 -4.60 -2.97 6.96
C ASP A 43 -3.26 -2.55 6.32
N ILE A 44 -2.12 -3.02 6.85
CA ILE A 44 -0.79 -2.75 6.27
C ILE A 44 -0.73 -3.23 4.82
N PHE A 45 -1.10 -4.47 4.55
CA PHE A 45 -1.10 -5.00 3.18
C PHE A 45 -2.05 -4.22 2.27
N THR A 46 -3.24 -3.88 2.77
CA THR A 46 -4.22 -3.09 2.01
C THR A 46 -3.65 -1.73 1.61
N ARG A 47 -3.01 -1.02 2.55
CA ARG A 47 -2.38 0.29 2.28
C ARG A 47 -1.25 0.18 1.27
N VAL A 48 -0.41 -0.84 1.38
CA VAL A 48 0.67 -1.10 0.41
C VAL A 48 0.08 -1.37 -0.98
N SER A 49 -0.91 -2.25 -1.08
CA SER A 49 -1.60 -2.57 -2.34
C SER A 49 -2.23 -1.33 -2.98
N LEU A 50 -2.94 -0.51 -2.20
CA LEU A 50 -3.53 0.73 -2.69
C LEU A 50 -2.49 1.71 -3.24
N ASN A 51 -1.35 1.85 -2.55
CA ASN A 51 -0.26 2.70 -3.02
C ASN A 51 0.38 2.18 -4.31
N VAL A 52 0.59 0.86 -4.42
CA VAL A 52 1.11 0.22 -5.63
C VAL A 52 0.14 0.43 -6.80
N GLU A 53 -1.15 0.21 -6.61
CA GLU A 53 -2.17 0.40 -7.65
C GLU A 53 -2.28 1.87 -8.09
N LYS A 54 -2.23 2.81 -7.14
CA LYS A 54 -2.20 4.24 -7.45
C LYS A 54 -0.99 4.61 -8.32
N ASN A 55 0.18 4.11 -7.97
CA ASN A 55 1.41 4.36 -8.73
C ASN A 55 1.34 3.73 -10.12
N ARG A 56 0.83 2.49 -10.21
CA ARG A 56 0.61 1.81 -11.49
C ARG A 56 -0.31 2.62 -12.41
N ASN A 57 -1.45 3.08 -11.90
CA ASN A 57 -2.41 3.89 -12.66
C ASN A 57 -1.79 5.21 -13.11
N HIS A 58 -0.99 5.85 -12.26
CA HIS A 58 -0.27 7.06 -12.62
C HIS A 58 0.73 6.81 -13.77
N LEU A 59 1.53 5.76 -13.67
CA LEU A 59 2.48 5.37 -14.72
C LEU A 59 1.79 5.01 -16.03
N GLN A 60 0.63 4.33 -15.96
CA GLN A 60 -0.17 4.01 -17.13
C GLN A 60 -0.66 5.28 -17.83
N ALA A 61 -1.23 6.23 -17.08
CA ALA A 61 -1.70 7.50 -17.62
C ALA A 61 -0.56 8.31 -18.29
N VAL A 62 0.63 8.33 -17.68
CA VAL A 62 1.82 8.95 -18.29
C VAL A 62 2.23 8.22 -19.57
N THR A 63 2.25 6.90 -19.55
CA THR A 63 2.59 6.07 -20.72
C THR A 63 1.63 6.31 -21.88
N ASP A 64 0.32 6.42 -21.61
CA ASP A 64 -0.68 6.66 -22.65
C ASP A 64 -0.52 8.05 -23.29
N ARG A 65 -0.18 9.06 -22.49
CA ARG A 65 0.16 10.39 -22.99
C ARG A 65 1.41 10.38 -23.87
N ILE A 66 2.44 9.63 -23.48
CA ILE A 66 3.67 9.47 -24.28
C ILE A 66 3.33 8.79 -25.61
N LYS A 67 2.55 7.70 -25.60
CA LYS A 67 2.12 7.00 -26.82
C LYS A 67 1.32 7.92 -27.75
N LEU A 68 0.41 8.71 -27.21
CA LEU A 68 -0.37 9.68 -28.00
C LEU A 68 0.54 10.74 -28.63
N ALA A 69 1.49 11.29 -27.87
CA ALA A 69 2.45 12.26 -28.38
C ALA A 69 3.32 11.65 -29.49
N GLN A 70 3.81 10.43 -29.30
CA GLN A 70 4.60 9.71 -30.29
C GLN A 70 3.81 9.49 -31.59
N ALA A 71 2.56 9.04 -31.49
CA ALA A 71 1.70 8.87 -32.67
C ALA A 71 1.47 10.19 -33.43
N ARG A 72 1.36 11.32 -32.73
CA ARG A 72 1.25 12.65 -33.37
C ARG A 72 2.56 13.03 -34.07
N ILE A 73 3.71 12.79 -33.45
CA ILE A 73 5.02 13.02 -34.06
C ILE A 73 5.18 12.18 -35.32
N ASP A 74 4.82 10.90 -35.27
CA ASP A 74 4.92 9.99 -36.41
C ASP A 74 3.99 10.40 -37.55
N LYS A 75 2.77 10.87 -37.24
CA LYS A 75 1.86 11.45 -38.24
C LYS A 75 2.47 12.67 -38.93
N ILE A 76 3.07 13.59 -38.17
CA ILE A 76 3.73 14.78 -38.73
C ILE A 76 4.93 14.37 -39.59
N LYS A 77 5.77 13.44 -39.11
CA LYS A 77 6.93 12.94 -39.84
C LYS A 77 6.54 12.24 -41.15
N GLY A 78 5.49 11.43 -41.14
CA GLY A 78 4.93 10.78 -42.33
C GLY A 78 4.35 11.79 -43.32
N SER A 79 3.60 12.78 -42.84
CA SER A 79 3.06 13.86 -43.66
C SER A 79 4.18 14.70 -44.31
N ARG A 80 5.28 14.95 -43.60
CA ARG A 80 6.42 15.72 -44.12
C ARG A 80 7.27 14.93 -45.14
N LYS A 81 7.29 13.59 -45.07
CA LYS A 81 7.85 12.73 -46.13
C LYS A 81 7.03 12.78 -47.42
N ALA A 82 5.70 12.92 -47.32
CA ALA A 82 4.80 12.99 -48.48
C ALA A 82 4.79 14.38 -49.16
N ILE A 83 5.13 15.45 -48.44
CA ILE A 83 5.17 16.84 -48.95
C ILE A 83 6.55 17.19 -49.54
N LYS A 84 7.43 16.21 -49.74
CA LYS A 84 8.69 16.43 -50.46
C LYS A 84 8.38 16.55 -51.96
N VAL A 85 8.33 17.79 -52.45
CA VAL A 85 8.40 18.15 -53.88
C VAL A 85 9.82 17.88 -54.39
#